data_AF-A0A2D6XLL5-F1
#
_entry.id   AF-A0A2D6XLL5-F1
#
_cell.length_a   1.000
_cell.length_b   1.000
_cell.length_c   1.000
_cell.angle_alpha   90.00
_cell.angle_beta   90.00
_cell.angle_gamma   90.00
#
_symmetry.space_group_name_H-M   'P 1'
#
loop_
_entity.id
_entity.type
_entity.pdbx_description
1 polymer ?
#
loop_
_entity_poly.entity_id
_entity_poly.type
_entity_poly.pdbx_seq_one_letter_code
_entity_poly.pdbx_strand_id
1 'polypeptide(L)'
;MVNTLSQSGACLLKAGSGANIKFRDGNAETNWSVLINQAEAFISLVSREDWVTKYSTLDPIIKLVLEDAVSSLAAAYAVMNDVTGYSERQEAEDVVSVNLFKADQIMNLLREQKHTTFVKNST
;
A
#
# COMPACT_ATOMS: atom_id res chain seq x y z
N MET A 1 -17.12 -3.50 -10.55
CA MET A 1 -16.21 -3.69 -9.41
C MET A 1 -15.31 -2.47 -9.36
N VAL A 2 -15.17 -1.84 -8.20
CA VAL A 2 -14.09 -0.85 -7.99
C VAL A 2 -12.80 -1.65 -8.05
N ASN A 3 -11.93 -1.35 -9.01
CA ASN A 3 -10.61 -1.98 -9.03
C ASN A 3 -9.86 -1.46 -7.79
N THR A 4 -9.25 -2.36 -7.03
CA THR A 4 -8.36 -2.02 -5.92
C THR A 4 -6.97 -2.47 -6.30
N LEU A 5 -5.96 -1.67 -5.98
CA LEU A 5 -4.55 -1.96 -6.20
C LEU A 5 -4.01 -2.95 -5.17
N SER A 6 -4.67 -3.11 -4.02
CA SER A 6 -4.27 -4.07 -2.99
C SER A 6 -5.46 -4.69 -2.25
N GLN A 7 -5.17 -5.74 -1.49
CA GLN A 7 -6.13 -6.47 -0.66
C GLN A 7 -5.69 -6.47 0.81
N SER A 8 -6.65 -6.66 1.71
CA SER A 8 -6.48 -6.78 3.16
C SER A 8 -5.37 -7.77 3.54
N GLY A 9 -5.31 -8.92 2.86
CA GLY A 9 -4.32 -9.97 3.12
C GLY A 9 -2.87 -9.49 2.93
N ALA A 10 -2.58 -8.75 1.86
CA ALA A 10 -1.24 -8.21 1.60
C ALA A 10 -0.85 -7.16 2.65
N CYS A 11 -1.80 -6.32 3.07
CA CYS A 11 -1.58 -5.32 4.11
C CYS A 11 -1.32 -5.98 5.48
N LEU A 12 -2.08 -7.01 5.82
CA LEU A 12 -1.92 -7.75 7.07
C LEU A 12 -0.57 -8.47 7.15
N LEU A 13 -0.11 -9.07 6.04
CA LEU A 13 1.22 -9.69 5.97
C LEU A 13 2.34 -8.69 6.29
N LYS A 14 2.19 -7.43 5.86
CA LYS A 14 3.17 -6.36 6.05
C LYS A 14 3.08 -5.66 7.41
N ALA A 15 1.90 -5.58 7.99
CA ALA A 15 1.73 -5.16 9.37
C ALA A 15 2.25 -6.25 10.34
N GLY A 16 2.22 -7.52 9.93
CA GLY A 16 2.77 -8.62 10.72
C GLY A 16 1.88 -9.04 11.90
N SER A 17 2.42 -9.92 12.74
CA SER A 17 1.70 -10.55 13.86
C SER A 17 1.41 -9.62 15.05
N GLY A 18 1.92 -8.38 15.04
CA GLY A 18 1.56 -7.33 16.00
C GLY A 18 0.39 -6.43 15.59
N ALA A 19 -0.13 -6.53 14.36
CA ALA A 19 -1.31 -5.77 13.95
C ALA A 19 -2.51 -5.98 14.89
N ASN A 20 -3.19 -4.89 15.27
CA ASN A 20 -4.33 -4.92 16.19
C ASN A 20 -5.46 -5.83 15.67
N ILE A 21 -6.21 -6.43 16.60
CA ILE A 21 -7.32 -7.35 16.30
C ILE A 21 -8.41 -6.76 15.40
N LYS A 22 -8.61 -5.43 15.43
CA LYS A 22 -9.51 -4.70 14.52
C LYS A 22 -9.13 -4.86 13.04
N PHE A 23 -7.87 -5.22 12.76
CA PHE A 23 -7.34 -5.49 11.42
C PHE A 23 -7.22 -7.00 11.11
N ARG A 24 -7.73 -7.88 11.99
CA ARG A 24 -7.69 -9.34 11.82
C ARG A 24 -9.05 -10.04 11.87
N ASP A 25 -9.95 -9.51 12.67
CA ASP A 25 -11.24 -10.15 12.94
C ASP A 25 -12.35 -9.57 12.05
N GLY A 26 -13.63 -9.86 12.36
CA GLY A 26 -14.78 -9.65 11.47
C GLY A 26 -14.99 -8.25 10.85
N ASN A 27 -14.27 -7.21 11.29
CA ASN A 27 -14.28 -5.86 10.69
C ASN A 27 -13.00 -5.51 9.91
N ALA A 28 -12.06 -6.44 9.79
CA ALA A 28 -10.75 -6.23 9.16
C ALA A 28 -10.87 -5.73 7.73
N GLU A 29 -11.71 -6.35 6.91
CA GLU A 29 -11.91 -5.97 5.51
C GLU A 29 -12.37 -4.51 5.37
N THR A 30 -13.29 -4.05 6.22
CA THR A 30 -13.78 -2.67 6.18
C THR A 30 -12.68 -1.69 6.59
N ASN A 31 -11.94 -1.99 7.65
CA ASN A 31 -10.86 -1.13 8.12
C ASN A 31 -9.72 -1.04 7.09
N TRP A 32 -9.33 -2.18 6.50
CA TRP A 32 -8.32 -2.22 5.45
C TRP A 32 -8.77 -1.48 4.19
N SER A 33 -10.02 -1.65 3.77
CA SER A 33 -10.55 -0.95 2.58
C SER A 33 -10.42 0.57 2.70
N VAL A 34 -10.66 1.13 3.88
CA VAL A 34 -10.48 2.58 4.11
C VAL A 34 -9.03 2.99 3.96
N LEU A 35 -8.10 2.26 4.57
CA LEU A 35 -6.67 2.58 4.54
C LEU A 35 -6.06 2.36 3.15
N ILE A 36 -6.48 1.31 2.45
CA ILE A 36 -6.10 1.04 1.07
C ILE A 36 -6.55 2.18 0.17
N ASN A 37 -7.82 2.60 0.22
CA ASN A 37 -8.33 3.71 -0.59
C ASN A 37 -7.56 5.02 -0.33
N GLN A 38 -7.19 5.30 0.93
CA GLN A 38 -6.37 6.45 1.28
C GLN A 38 -4.96 6.35 0.68
N ALA A 39 -4.33 5.17 0.76
CA ALA A 39 -3.03 4.92 0.18
C ALA A 39 -3.02 5.05 -1.35
N GLU A 40 -4.03 4.50 -2.01
CA GLU A 40 -4.22 4.58 -3.46
C GLU A 40 -4.40 6.02 -3.93
N ALA A 41 -5.24 6.79 -3.24
CA ALA A 41 -5.45 8.20 -3.54
C ALA A 41 -4.15 9.00 -3.39
N PHE A 42 -3.38 8.74 -2.33
CA PHE A 42 -2.09 9.39 -2.12
C PHE A 42 -1.08 9.06 -3.22
N ILE A 43 -0.90 7.77 -3.54
CA ILE A 43 0.03 7.33 -4.58
C ILE A 43 -0.37 7.89 -5.94
N SER A 44 -1.67 7.88 -6.28
CA SER A 44 -2.19 8.41 -7.54
C SER A 44 -1.95 9.92 -7.66
N LEU A 45 -2.18 10.67 -6.58
CA LEU A 45 -1.90 12.11 -6.54
C LEU A 45 -0.39 12.40 -6.72
N VAL A 46 0.44 11.65 -6.02
CA VAL A 46 1.89 11.84 -5.99
C VAL A 46 2.53 11.49 -7.35
N SER A 47 2.09 10.42 -7.98
CA SER A 47 2.54 9.97 -9.30
C SER A 47 1.85 10.70 -10.45
N ARG A 48 0.81 11.49 -10.17
CA ARG A 48 -0.01 12.24 -11.14
C ARG A 48 -0.69 11.34 -12.17
N GLU A 49 -1.08 10.14 -11.76
CA GLU A 49 -1.67 9.12 -12.63
C GLU A 49 -2.75 8.34 -11.88
N ASP A 50 -3.88 8.07 -12.54
CA ASP A 50 -4.98 7.30 -11.96
C ASP A 50 -4.76 5.80 -12.24
N TRP A 51 -4.00 5.18 -11.33
CA TRP A 51 -3.66 3.76 -11.42
C TRP A 51 -4.86 2.84 -11.16
N VAL A 52 -5.81 3.29 -10.34
CA VAL A 52 -7.00 2.53 -9.97
C VAL A 52 -7.89 2.31 -11.19
N THR A 53 -8.19 3.39 -11.92
CA THR A 53 -8.99 3.30 -13.15
C THR A 53 -8.24 2.54 -14.25
N LYS A 54 -6.90 2.70 -14.34
CA LYS A 54 -6.07 2.04 -15.36
C LYS A 54 -5.70 0.59 -15.05
N TYR A 55 -6.01 0.08 -13.86
CA TYR A 55 -5.53 -1.20 -13.34
C TYR A 55 -5.71 -2.38 -14.30
N SER A 56 -6.84 -2.45 -15.02
CA SER A 56 -7.10 -3.53 -15.97
C SER A 56 -6.10 -3.58 -17.14
N THR A 57 -5.60 -2.41 -17.56
CA THR A 57 -4.70 -2.25 -18.72
C THR A 57 -3.21 -2.29 -18.37
N LEU A 58 -2.86 -2.29 -17.08
CA LEU A 58 -1.47 -2.31 -16.65
C LEU A 58 -0.82 -3.68 -16.90
N ASP A 59 0.50 -3.65 -17.10
CA ASP A 59 1.32 -4.85 -17.11
C ASP A 59 1.24 -5.57 -15.74
N PRO A 60 1.17 -6.91 -15.69
CA PRO A 60 1.10 -7.66 -14.44
C PRO A 60 2.22 -7.34 -13.44
N ILE A 61 3.45 -7.06 -13.92
CA ILE A 61 4.59 -6.72 -13.05
C ILE A 61 4.35 -5.37 -12.38
N ILE A 62 3.80 -4.40 -13.11
CA ILE A 62 3.48 -3.08 -12.57
C ILE A 62 2.39 -3.18 -11.50
N LYS A 63 1.40 -4.06 -11.69
CA LYS A 63 0.36 -4.31 -10.69
C LYS A 63 0.96 -4.77 -9.37
N LEU A 64 1.94 -5.69 -9.42
CA LEU A 64 2.63 -6.18 -8.22
C LEU A 64 3.43 -5.07 -7.51
N VAL A 65 4.08 -4.18 -8.27
CA VAL A 65 4.82 -3.05 -7.70
C VAL A 65 3.88 -2.04 -7.03
N LEU A 66 2.74 -1.74 -7.67
CA LEU A 66 1.71 -0.87 -7.09
C LEU A 66 1.08 -1.50 -5.85
N GLU A 67 0.81 -2.80 -5.89
CA GLU A 67 0.30 -3.55 -4.74
C GLU A 67 1.28 -3.47 -3.56
N ASP A 68 2.58 -3.65 -3.79
CA ASP A 68 3.62 -3.57 -2.76
C ASP A 68 3.69 -2.16 -2.15
N ALA A 69 3.53 -1.10 -2.94
CA ALA A 69 3.49 0.28 -2.43
C ALA A 69 2.24 0.56 -1.59
N VAL A 70 1.06 0.22 -2.12
CA VAL A 70 -0.24 0.48 -1.47
C VAL A 70 -0.34 -0.31 -0.17
N SER A 71 -0.01 -1.59 -0.20
CA SER A 71 -0.07 -2.45 1.00
C SER A 71 0.93 -2.03 2.07
N SER A 72 2.12 -1.54 1.70
CA SER A 72 3.10 -1.03 2.67
C SER A 72 2.59 0.25 3.33
N LEU A 73 2.04 1.18 2.56
CA LEU A 73 1.52 2.43 3.08
C LEU A 73 0.28 2.20 3.97
N ALA A 74 -0.64 1.35 3.52
CA ALA A 74 -1.82 0.97 4.29
C ALA A 74 -1.46 0.24 5.59
N ALA A 75 -0.47 -0.66 5.55
CA ALA A 75 0.05 -1.33 6.74
C ALA A 75 0.65 -0.33 7.73
N ALA A 76 1.46 0.62 7.26
CA ALA A 76 2.01 1.68 8.11
C ALA A 76 0.89 2.50 8.78
N TYR A 77 -0.15 2.89 8.03
CA TYR A 77 -1.30 3.61 8.58
C TYR A 77 -2.06 2.80 9.63
N ALA A 78 -2.24 1.50 9.43
CA ALA A 78 -2.90 0.63 10.39
C ALA A 78 -2.14 0.57 11.72
N VAL A 79 -0.82 0.39 11.65
CA VAL A 79 0.05 0.33 12.84
C VAL A 79 0.11 1.69 13.54
N MET A 80 0.21 2.79 12.80
CA MET A 80 0.19 4.15 13.36
C MET A 80 -1.15 4.49 14.04
N ASN A 81 -2.27 3.93 13.56
CA ASN A 81 -3.58 4.16 14.15
C ASN A 81 -3.71 3.47 15.52
N ASP A 82 -3.21 2.24 15.65
CA ASP A 82 -3.33 1.45 16.87
C ASP A 82 -2.13 0.50 17.08
N VAL A 83 -1.20 0.91 17.93
CA VAL A 83 0.02 0.15 18.27
C VAL A 83 -0.19 -0.92 19.34
N THR A 84 -1.40 -1.04 19.92
CA THR A 84 -1.65 -1.90 21.10
C THR A 84 -1.46 -3.40 20.86
N GLY A 85 -1.39 -3.84 19.61
CA GLY A 85 -1.12 -5.23 19.27
C GLY A 85 0.36 -5.63 19.29
N TYR A 86 1.28 -4.67 19.42
CA TYR A 86 2.71 -4.91 19.51
C TYR A 86 3.16 -5.04 20.97
N SER A 87 4.15 -5.90 21.21
CA SER A 87 4.68 -6.14 22.56
C SER A 87 5.47 -4.94 23.07
N GLU A 88 6.19 -4.28 22.15
CA GLU A 88 6.97 -3.09 22.41
C GLU A 88 6.66 -2.03 21.37
N ARG A 89 6.67 -0.77 21.81
CA ARG A 89 6.48 0.37 20.91
C ARG A 89 7.57 0.44 19.84
N GLN A 90 8.79 0.02 20.17
CA GLN A 90 9.91 0.01 19.25
C GLN A 90 9.67 -0.93 18.06
N GLU A 91 9.08 -2.10 18.29
CA GLU A 91 8.71 -3.03 17.21
C GLU A 91 7.69 -2.40 16.24
N ALA A 92 6.69 -1.71 16.79
CA ALA A 92 5.70 -1.00 15.97
C ALA A 92 6.35 0.11 15.13
N GLU A 93 7.27 0.87 15.71
CA GLU A 93 8.02 1.93 15.03
C GLU A 93 8.93 1.36 13.93
N ASP A 94 9.57 0.21 14.15
CA ASP A 94 10.39 -0.48 13.16
C ASP A 94 9.55 -0.97 11.97
N VAL A 95 8.38 -1.57 12.23
CA VAL A 95 7.45 -2.03 11.19
C VAL A 95 6.94 -0.85 10.35
N VAL A 96 6.58 0.25 10.99
CA VAL A 96 6.17 1.48 10.29
C VAL A 96 7.32 2.01 9.44
N SER A 97 8.53 2.09 10.00
CA SER A 97 9.72 2.62 9.32
C SER A 97 10.08 1.82 8.07
N VAL A 98 10.09 0.48 8.16
CA VAL A 98 10.38 -0.40 7.03
C VAL A 98 9.34 -0.25 5.92
N ASN A 99 8.06 -0.22 6.29
CA ASN A 99 6.97 -0.11 5.31
C ASN A 99 6.94 1.27 4.63
N LEU A 100 7.14 2.35 5.39
CA LEU A 100 7.23 3.70 4.82
C LEU A 100 8.46 3.86 3.92
N PHE A 101 9.61 3.33 4.32
CA PHE A 101 10.82 3.36 3.50
C PHE A 101 10.60 2.65 2.16
N LYS A 102 9.98 1.46 2.19
CA LYS A 102 9.69 0.70 0.96
C LYS A 102 8.68 1.42 0.06
N ALA A 103 7.61 1.96 0.65
CA ALA A 103 6.64 2.75 -0.09
C ALA A 103 7.28 3.99 -0.74
N ASP A 104 8.17 4.69 -0.03
CA ASP A 104 8.85 5.87 -0.56
C ASP A 104 9.78 5.55 -1.73
N GLN A 105 10.52 4.44 -1.66
CA GLN A 105 11.33 3.97 -2.79
C GLN A 105 10.50 3.76 -4.06
N ILE A 106 9.35 3.10 -3.93
CA ILE A 106 8.47 2.83 -5.07
C ILE A 106 7.81 4.12 -5.55
N MET A 107 7.37 5.00 -4.65
CA MET A 107 6.80 6.29 -5.03
C MET A 107 7.81 7.18 -5.76
N ASN A 108 9.08 7.17 -5.34
CA ASN A 108 10.15 7.89 -6.04
C ASN A 108 10.36 7.33 -7.44
N LEU A 109 10.34 6.00 -7.61
CA LEU A 109 10.38 5.36 -8.93
C LEU A 109 9.19 5.77 -9.82
N LEU A 110 7.98 5.84 -9.25
CA LEU A 110 6.76 6.23 -9.98
C LEU A 110 6.73 7.72 -10.34
N ARG A 111 7.39 8.59 -9.56
CA ARG A 111 7.52 10.04 -9.85
C ARG A 111 8.44 10.34 -11.02
N GLU A 112 9.45 9.51 -11.24
CA GLU A 112 10.45 9.75 -12.28
C GLU A 112 9.86 9.49 -13.68
N GLN A 113 9.59 10.58 -14.41
CA GLN A 113 8.96 10.56 -15.74
C GLN A 113 9.68 9.68 -16.80
N LYS A 114 10.96 9.33 -16.60
CA LYS A 114 11.68 8.38 -17.47
C LYS A 114 11.11 6.96 -17.40
N HIS A 115 10.49 6.57 -16.29
CA HIS A 115 9.86 5.25 -16.13
C HIS A 115 8.41 5.20 -16.59
N THR A 116 7.69 6.33 -16.65
CA THR A 116 6.36 6.37 -17.30
C THR A 116 6.40 6.00 -18.79
N THR A 117 7.53 6.24 -19.48
CA THR A 117 7.73 5.82 -20.88
C THR A 117 8.11 4.34 -21.00
N PHE A 118 8.67 3.73 -19.94
CA PHE A 118 8.92 2.28 -19.90
C PHE A 118 7.64 1.49 -19.58
N VAL A 119 6.73 2.11 -18.83
CA VAL A 119 5.41 1.57 -18.44
C VAL A 119 4.37 1.70 -19.56
N LYS A 120 4.43 2.77 -20.36
CA LYS A 120 3.68 2.88 -21.61
C LYS A 120 4.41 2.10 -22.68
N ASN A 121 4.04 0.84 -22.84
CA ASN A 121 4.60 -0.01 -23.89
C ASN A 121 4.64 0.74 -25.23
N SER A 122 5.82 0.67 -25.85
CA SER A 122 6.19 1.17 -27.17
C SER A 122 5.05 1.03 -28.18
N THR A 123 4.61 2.17 -28.73
CA THR A 123 4.01 2.25 -30.07
C THR A 123 4.64 3.41 -30.81
#